data_AF-A0A7K4D6N5-F1
#
_entry.id   AF-A0A7K4D6N5-F1
#
_cell.length_a   1.000
_cell.length_b   1.000
_cell.length_c   1.000
_cell.angle_alpha   90.00
_cell.angle_beta   90.00
_cell.angle_gamma   90.00
#
_symmetry.space_group_name_H-M   'P 1'
#
loop_
_entity.id
_entity.type
_entity.pdbx_description
1 polymer ?
#
loop_
_entity_poly.entity_id
_entity_poly.type
_entity_poly.pdbx_seq_one_letter_code
_entity_poly.pdbx_strand_id
1 'polypeptide(L)'
;MSEVSKEYNFKQAEEKWVASWDDSVYYFDWESKKPQYIIDTPPPYPTGNFHIGNALNWCYIDFVARYKRMRGYNVMFPQGWDCHGLPTEVKVEE
;
A
#
# COMPACT_ATOMS: atom_id res chain seq x y z
N MET A 1 32.41 13.71 2.35
CA MET A 1 31.22 13.09 2.96
C MET A 1 30.18 14.19 3.09
N SER A 2 29.00 14.03 2.49
CA SER A 2 27.93 15.04 2.60
C SER A 2 27.59 15.27 4.08
N GLU A 3 27.56 16.53 4.52
CA GLU A 3 27.06 16.88 5.86
C GLU A 3 25.61 16.39 5.98
N VAL A 4 25.38 15.47 6.91
CA VAL A 4 24.04 15.03 7.26
C VAL A 4 23.45 16.08 8.19
N SER A 5 22.31 16.65 7.79
CA SER A 5 21.55 17.60 8.63
C SER A 5 21.30 17.00 10.02
N LYS A 6 21.43 17.83 11.07
CA LYS A 6 21.08 17.44 12.44
C LYS A 6 19.58 17.24 12.63
N GLU A 7 18.77 17.89 11.80
CA GLU A 7 17.31 17.81 11.84
C GLU A 7 16.77 16.96 10.68
N TYR A 8 15.79 16.10 11.00
CA TYR A 8 15.12 15.25 10.02
C TYR A 8 13.96 16.01 9.36
N ASN A 9 14.05 16.20 8.04
CA ASN A 9 12.95 16.73 7.23
C ASN A 9 12.17 15.58 6.59
N PHE A 10 11.03 15.22 7.18
CA PHE A 10 10.21 14.11 6.71
C PHE A 10 9.65 14.33 5.31
N LYS A 11 9.23 15.56 4.95
CA LYS A 11 8.67 15.86 3.63
C LYS A 11 9.66 15.57 2.52
N GLN A 12 10.88 16.06 2.68
CA GLN A 12 11.95 15.84 1.69
C GLN A 12 12.31 14.35 1.58
N ALA A 13 12.34 13.63 2.70
CA ALA A 13 12.66 12.21 2.71
C ALA A 13 11.55 11.38 2.03
N GLU A 14 10.29 11.63 2.38
CA GLU A 14 9.13 10.94 1.81
C GLU A 14 9.02 11.18 0.31
N GLU A 15 9.09 12.44 -0.15
CA GLU A 15 9.05 12.79 -1.58
C GLU A 15 10.15 12.09 -2.37
N LYS A 16 11.38 12.08 -1.83
CA LYS A 16 12.51 11.38 -2.45
C LYS A 16 12.24 9.88 -2.61
N TRP A 17 11.74 9.22 -1.55
CA TRP A 17 11.52 7.78 -1.58
C TRP A 17 10.36 7.39 -2.48
N VAL A 18 9.24 8.13 -2.43
CA VAL A 18 8.10 7.94 -3.31
C VAL A 18 8.52 8.06 -4.78
N ALA A 19 9.32 9.08 -5.11
CA ALA A 19 9.83 9.27 -6.47
C ALA A 19 10.84 8.18 -6.92
N SER A 20 11.46 7.49 -5.98
CA SER A 20 12.47 6.45 -6.25
C SER A 20 11.91 5.02 -6.24
N TRP A 21 10.63 4.83 -5.93
CA TRP A 21 10.04 3.49 -5.87
C TRP A 21 10.08 2.82 -7.24
N ASP A 22 10.57 1.59 -7.24
CA ASP A 22 10.44 0.67 -8.35
C ASP A 22 9.21 -0.21 -8.11
N ASP A 23 8.14 0.08 -8.83
CA ASP A 23 6.87 -0.64 -8.72
C ASP A 23 7.00 -2.13 -9.05
N SER A 24 8.01 -2.52 -9.84
CA SER A 24 8.23 -3.91 -10.24
C SER A 24 8.55 -4.83 -9.06
N VAL A 25 9.12 -4.30 -7.98
CA VAL A 25 9.44 -5.04 -6.74
C VAL A 25 8.16 -5.49 -6.01
N TYR A 26 7.03 -4.84 -6.27
CA TYR A 26 5.77 -5.11 -5.60
C TYR A 26 4.83 -6.02 -6.40
N TYR A 27 5.15 -6.31 -7.67
CA TYR A 27 4.37 -7.21 -8.51
C TYR A 27 4.54 -8.68 -8.11
N PHE A 28 3.43 -9.40 -8.18
CA PHE A 28 3.42 -10.83 -7.95
C PHE A 28 3.82 -11.57 -9.23
N ASP A 29 4.78 -12.47 -9.12
CA ASP A 29 5.29 -13.26 -10.24
C ASP A 29 4.72 -14.69 -10.21
N TRP A 30 3.85 -15.03 -11.15
CA TRP A 30 3.21 -16.36 -11.22
C TRP A 30 4.19 -17.50 -11.49
N GLU A 31 5.35 -17.22 -12.10
CA GLU A 31 6.39 -18.21 -12.42
C GLU A 31 7.42 -18.36 -11.30
N SER A 32 7.28 -17.58 -10.22
CA SER A 32 8.24 -17.58 -9.11
C SER A 32 8.23 -18.89 -8.35
N LYS A 33 9.42 -19.45 -8.10
CA LYS A 33 9.61 -20.63 -7.22
C LYS A 33 9.59 -20.28 -5.72
N LYS A 34 9.49 -19.00 -5.37
CA LYS A 34 9.44 -18.53 -3.98
C LYS A 34 8.12 -18.96 -3.32
N PRO A 35 8.08 -19.18 -2.00
CA PRO A 35 6.83 -19.44 -1.30
C PRO A 35 5.88 -18.26 -1.46
N GLN A 36 4.62 -18.55 -1.78
CA GLN A 36 3.59 -17.54 -1.99
C GLN A 36 3.07 -17.01 -0.65
N TYR A 37 2.76 -15.72 -0.59
CA TYR A 37 2.05 -15.09 0.51
C TYR A 37 1.00 -14.16 -0.07
N ILE A 38 -0.28 -14.53 0.05
CA ILE A 38 -1.40 -13.83 -0.58
C ILE A 38 -2.16 -13.07 0.49
N ILE A 39 -2.34 -11.78 0.26
CA ILE A 39 -3.08 -10.89 1.14
C ILE A 39 -4.42 -10.61 0.48
N ASP A 40 -5.50 -10.94 1.19
CA ASP A 40 -6.84 -10.48 0.86
C ASP A 40 -7.02 -9.07 1.42
N THR A 41 -6.87 -8.07 0.56
CA THR A 41 -6.95 -6.66 0.95
C THR A 41 -8.42 -6.23 0.98
N PRO A 42 -8.98 -5.82 2.12
CA PRO A 42 -10.35 -5.31 2.17
C PRO A 42 -10.44 -4.02 1.35
N PRO A 43 -11.19 -4.01 0.22
CA PRO A 43 -11.20 -2.86 -0.67
C PRO A 43 -12.01 -1.70 -0.04
N PRO A 44 -11.53 -0.45 -0.14
CA PRO A 44 -12.27 0.72 0.30
C PRO A 44 -13.47 1.01 -0.61
N TYR A 45 -14.50 1.61 -0.02
CA TYR A 45 -15.57 2.25 -0.79
C TYR A 45 -15.04 3.53 -1.48
N PRO A 46 -15.41 3.79 -2.75
CA PRO A 46 -15.01 4.99 -3.48
C PRO A 46 -15.86 6.23 -3.12
N THR A 47 -16.57 6.22 -2.00
CA THR A 47 -17.64 7.18 -1.67
C THR A 47 -17.17 8.41 -0.90
N GLY A 48 -15.87 8.60 -0.69
CA GLY A 48 -15.34 9.75 0.04
C GLY A 48 -13.83 9.78 0.21
N ASN A 49 -13.38 10.61 1.15
CA ASN A 49 -11.97 10.77 1.50
C ASN A 49 -11.53 9.69 2.50
N PHE A 50 -10.28 9.26 2.41
CA PHE A 50 -9.68 8.40 3.41
C PHE A 50 -9.60 9.10 4.77
N HIS A 51 -9.93 8.35 5.83
CA HIS A 51 -9.78 8.76 7.21
C HIS A 51 -8.64 7.98 7.89
N ILE A 52 -8.29 8.35 9.13
CA ILE A 52 -7.16 7.73 9.86
C ILE A 52 -7.31 6.22 10.05
N GLY A 53 -8.54 5.72 10.19
CA GLY A 53 -8.83 4.28 10.21
C GLY A 53 -8.39 3.54 8.94
N ASN A 54 -8.52 4.17 7.76
CA ASN A 54 -7.97 3.62 6.52
C ASN A 54 -6.44 3.54 6.64
N ALA A 55 -5.78 4.66 6.92
CA ALA A 55 -4.33 4.71 7.04
C ALA A 55 -3.79 3.63 8.00
N LEU A 56 -4.43 3.45 9.16
CA LEU A 56 -4.07 2.42 10.13
C LEU A 56 -4.20 1.00 9.55
N ASN A 57 -5.32 0.70 8.88
CA ASN A 57 -5.56 -0.60 8.28
C ASN A 57 -4.53 -0.93 7.19
N TRP A 58 -4.26 0.02 6.28
CA TRP A 58 -3.26 -0.18 5.22
C TRP A 58 -1.84 -0.35 5.77
N CYS A 59 -1.45 0.43 6.78
CA CYS A 59 -0.12 0.33 7.37
C CYS A 59 0.17 -1.07 7.91
N TYR A 60 -0.75 -1.68 8.68
CA TYR A 60 -0.53 -3.02 9.23
C TYR A 60 -0.33 -4.07 8.14
N ILE A 61 -1.14 -4.01 7.09
CA ILE A 61 -1.07 -4.93 5.97
C ILE A 61 0.25 -4.74 5.19
N ASP A 62 0.62 -3.48 4.90
CA ASP A 62 1.86 -3.15 4.19
C ASP A 62 3.11 -3.57 4.97
N PHE A 63 3.12 -3.41 6.30
CA PHE A 63 4.24 -3.86 7.14
C PHE A 63 4.47 -5.36 7.00
N VAL A 64 3.40 -6.15 7.03
CA VAL A 64 3.48 -7.60 6.84
C VAL A 64 3.91 -7.95 5.42
N ALA A 65 3.37 -7.27 4.41
CA ALA A 65 3.74 -7.47 3.01
C ALA A 65 5.24 -7.21 2.77
N ARG A 66 5.76 -6.07 3.25
CA ARG A 66 7.18 -5.72 3.18
C ARG A 66 8.06 -6.72 3.93
N TYR A 67 7.67 -7.08 5.15
CA TYR A 67 8.36 -8.10 5.93
C TYR A 67 8.46 -9.43 5.17
N LYS A 68 7.35 -9.92 4.60
CA LYS A 68 7.33 -11.19 3.84
C LYS A 68 8.19 -11.11 2.57
N ARG A 69 8.16 -9.99 1.83
CA ARG A 69 9.07 -9.77 0.68
C ARG A 69 10.53 -9.85 1.11
N MET A 70 10.91 -9.17 2.18
CA MET A 70 12.28 -9.23 2.74
C MET A 70 12.68 -10.63 3.24
N ARG A 71 11.71 -11.47 3.62
CA ARG A 71 11.92 -12.88 3.99
C ARG A 71 11.93 -13.85 2.80
N GLY A 72 11.90 -13.33 1.57
CA GLY A 72 12.03 -14.13 0.35
C GLY A 72 10.72 -14.73 -0.18
N TYR A 73 9.56 -14.28 0.30
CA TYR A 73 8.26 -14.70 -0.24
C TYR A 73 7.92 -13.94 -1.52
N ASN A 74 7.15 -14.58 -2.39
CA ASN A 74 6.43 -13.93 -3.48
C ASN A 74 5.09 -13.42 -2.94
N VAL A 75 4.96 -12.11 -2.78
CA VAL A 75 3.85 -11.50 -2.04
C VAL A 75 2.83 -10.90 -3.00
N MET A 76 1.60 -11.41 -2.97
CA MET A 76 0.47 -10.80 -3.66
C MET A 76 -0.24 -9.86 -2.70
N PHE A 77 -0.18 -8.56 -2.99
CA PHE A 77 -0.86 -7.52 -2.21
C PHE A 77 -1.62 -6.59 -3.16
N PRO A 78 -2.78 -7.02 -3.67
CA PRO A 78 -3.54 -6.26 -4.66
C PRO A 78 -4.28 -5.09 -4.00
N GLN A 79 -4.56 -4.07 -4.80
CA GLN A 79 -5.45 -2.97 -4.43
C GLN A 79 -6.73 -3.09 -5.27
N GLY A 80 -7.85 -2.61 -4.74
CA GLY A 80 -9.15 -2.65 -5.39
C GLY A 80 -10.11 -1.64 -4.76
N TRP A 81 -11.34 -1.60 -5.25
CA TRP A 81 -12.40 -0.71 -4.76
C TRP A 81 -13.70 -1.51 -4.63
N ASP A 82 -14.43 -1.32 -3.52
CA ASP A 82 -15.78 -1.86 -3.37
C ASP A 82 -16.76 -0.84 -3.96
N CYS A 83 -17.11 -1.04 -5.23
CA CYS A 83 -17.96 -0.10 -5.95
C CYS A 83 -19.46 -0.37 -5.77
N HIS A 84 -19.85 -1.38 -5.00
CA HIS A 84 -21.26 -1.73 -4.81
C HIS A 84 -21.83 -1.17 -3.50
N GLY A 85 -23.16 -1.13 -3.41
CA GLY A 85 -23.90 -0.87 -2.18
C GLY A 85 -24.58 0.49 -2.10
N LEU A 86 -25.58 0.55 -1.23
CA LEU A 86 -26.36 1.75 -0.90
C LEU A 86 -25.52 3.02 -0.65
N PRO A 87 -24.36 2.98 0.04
CA PRO A 87 -23.55 4.18 0.24
C PRO A 87 -23.08 4.83 -1.08
N THR A 88 -22.84 4.04 -2.12
CA THR A 88 -22.43 4.54 -3.45
C THR A 88 -23.62 5.13 -4.20
N GLU A 89 -24.79 4.49 -4.11
CA GLU A 89 -26.04 5.00 -4.70
C GLU A 89 -26.44 6.35 -4.07
N VAL A 90 -26.47 6.43 -2.74
CA VAL A 90 -26.79 7.67 -2.00
C VAL A 90 -25.83 8.81 -2.36
N LYS A 91 -24.54 8.51 -2.56
CA LYS A 91 -23.53 9.52 -2.93
C LYS A 91 -23.72 10.09 -4.35
N VAL A 92 -24.29 9.30 -5.27
CA VAL A 92 -24.56 9.74 -6.65
C VAL A 92 -25.86 10.54 -6.73
N GLU A 93 -26.81 10.29 -5.82
CA GLU A 93 -28.06 11.05 -5.72
C GLU A 93 -27.90 12.42 -5.01
N GLU A 94 -26.86 12.59 -4.17
CA GLU A 94 -26.44 13.89 -3.60
C GLU A 94 -25.85 14.85 -4.64
#